data_AF-A0A914KA28-F1
#
_entry.id   AF-A0A914KA28-F1
#
_cell.length_a   1.000
_cell.length_b   1.000
_cell.length_c   1.000
_cell.angle_alpha   90.00
_cell.angle_beta   90.00
_cell.angle_gamma   90.00
#
_symmetry.space_group_name_H-M   'P 1'
#
loop_
_entity.id
_entity.type
_entity.pdbx_description
1 polymer ?
#
loop_
_entity_poly.entity_id
_entity_poly.type
_entity_poly.pdbx_seq_one_letter_code
_entity_poly.pdbx_strand_id
1 'polypeptide(L)'
;MKSTIGFENFVCRFLAEKERNMDPNKCYGCERNLTCLLQEQYKRAKLLAAGKALDWSYEDVHFFPQNWHCELHSYFHYYKIIKYRTKTDNAYPKMLDEIKDVLISANVPNNTIKSIMDELYGSNSTKHATLGTPERSYYKKQLKADKSAMEILVKLYYFDFVLFGFPIPDF
;
A
#
# COMPACT_ATOMS: atom_id res chain seq x y z
N MET A 1 -3.55 17.35 -4.37
CA MET A 1 -2.30 16.58 -4.19
C MET A 1 -2.59 15.14 -4.63
N LYS A 2 -1.99 14.65 -5.72
CA LYS A 2 -2.26 13.30 -6.23
C LYS A 2 -1.73 12.28 -5.21
N SER A 3 -2.61 11.41 -4.70
CA SER A 3 -2.27 10.35 -3.77
C SER A 3 -1.37 9.32 -4.47
N THR A 4 -0.17 9.11 -3.94
CA THR A 4 0.72 8.01 -4.33
C THR A 4 0.46 6.84 -3.38
N ILE A 5 -0.27 5.84 -3.86
CA ILE A 5 -0.78 4.72 -3.03
C ILE A 5 0.35 3.91 -2.40
N GLY A 6 1.45 3.66 -3.12
CA GLY A 6 2.62 2.96 -2.54
C GLY A 6 3.22 3.70 -1.35
N PHE A 7 3.32 5.04 -1.46
CA PHE A 7 3.83 5.91 -0.40
C PHE A 7 2.91 5.94 0.83
N GLU A 8 1.60 6.09 0.62
CA GLU A 8 0.63 6.20 1.71
C GLU A 8 0.47 4.89 2.48
N ASN A 9 0.52 3.74 1.80
CA ASN A 9 0.45 2.43 2.43
C ASN A 9 1.73 2.09 3.20
N PHE A 10 2.92 2.42 2.66
CA PHE A 10 4.20 2.17 3.33
C PHE A 10 4.28 2.89 4.68
N VAL A 11 3.99 4.20 4.70
CA VAL A 11 4.03 4.99 5.94
C VAL A 11 2.96 4.53 6.93
N CYS A 12 1.75 4.25 6.44
CA CYS A 12 0.69 3.71 7.31
C CYS A 12 1.09 2.41 7.98
N ARG A 13 1.78 1.50 7.26
CA ARG A 13 2.21 0.21 7.80
C ARG A 13 3.38 0.34 8.76
N PHE A 14 4.37 1.17 8.44
CA PHE A 14 5.49 1.47 9.33
C PHE A 14 5.01 1.96 10.70
N LEU A 15 3.97 2.81 10.71
CA LEU A 15 3.35 3.31 11.93
C LEU A 15 2.57 2.24 12.70
N ALA A 16 1.74 1.47 12.00
CA ALA A 16 0.92 0.43 12.61
C ALA A 16 1.76 -0.68 13.28
N GLU A 17 2.94 -1.00 12.73
CA GLU A 17 3.83 -1.98 13.33
C GLU A 17 4.46 -1.52 14.64
N LYS A 18 4.74 -0.23 14.75
CA LYS A 18 5.33 0.34 15.96
C LYS A 18 4.36 0.34 17.14
N GLU A 19 3.06 0.57 16.90
CA GLU A 19 2.03 0.50 17.94
C GLU A 19 1.81 -0.93 18.47
N ARG A 20 2.30 -1.95 17.76
CA ARG A 20 1.95 -3.36 17.97
C ARG A 20 2.94 -4.25 18.72
N ASN A 21 4.18 -3.83 19.08
CA ASN A 21 5.00 -4.37 20.20
C ASN A 21 6.54 -4.31 20.03
N MET A 22 7.18 -3.98 21.17
CA MET A 22 8.38 -4.51 21.89
C MET A 22 9.53 -5.33 21.25
N ASP A 23 9.50 -5.78 19.99
CA ASP A 23 10.65 -6.51 19.41
C ASP A 23 11.65 -5.53 18.75
N PRO A 24 12.90 -5.44 19.25
CA PRO A 24 13.90 -4.52 18.70
C PRO A 24 14.35 -4.91 17.27
N ASN A 25 14.08 -6.12 16.80
CA ASN A 25 14.47 -6.58 15.47
C ASN A 25 13.43 -6.30 14.38
N LYS A 26 12.18 -5.96 14.76
CA LYS A 26 11.15 -5.57 13.80
C LYS A 26 11.58 -4.37 12.99
N CYS A 27 11.13 -4.30 11.73
CA CYS A 27 11.54 -3.24 10.81
C CYS A 27 13.08 -3.16 10.68
N TYR A 28 13.74 -4.33 10.70
CA TYR A 28 15.20 -4.49 10.60
C TYR A 28 16.03 -3.78 11.69
N GLY A 29 15.42 -3.48 12.84
CA GLY A 29 16.09 -2.71 13.89
C GLY A 29 16.32 -1.25 13.52
N CYS A 30 15.61 -0.72 12.52
CA CYS A 30 15.71 0.68 12.10
C CYS A 30 14.98 1.67 13.03
N GLU A 31 14.29 1.18 14.06
CA GLU A 31 13.52 1.97 15.02
C GLU A 31 12.55 2.97 14.35
N ARG A 32 12.88 4.28 14.36
CA ARG A 32 12.10 5.37 13.75
C ARG A 32 12.74 5.94 12.48
N ASN A 33 13.80 5.31 11.98
CA ASN A 33 14.50 5.78 10.81
C ASN A 33 13.88 5.18 9.53
N LEU A 34 13.04 5.98 8.87
CA LEU A 34 12.37 5.59 7.63
C LEU A 34 13.36 5.29 6.49
N THR A 35 14.45 6.05 6.41
CA THR A 35 15.48 5.88 5.37
C THR A 35 16.23 4.55 5.56
N CYS A 36 16.56 4.18 6.80
CA CYS A 36 17.12 2.87 7.14
C CYS A 36 16.19 1.74 6.70
N LEU A 37 14.89 1.83 7.05
CA LEU A 37 13.91 0.80 6.68
C LEU A 37 13.83 0.63 5.15
N LEU A 38 13.79 1.72 4.40
CA LEU A 38 13.76 1.69 2.94
C LEU A 38 15.03 1.08 2.35
N GLN A 39 16.20 1.43 2.90
CA GLN A 39 17.48 0.87 2.46
C GLN A 39 17.55 -0.64 2.65
N GLU A 40 17.17 -1.15 3.84
CA GLU A 40 17.16 -2.58 4.12
C GLU A 40 16.09 -3.31 3.30
N GLN A 41 14.88 -2.75 3.16
CA GLN A 41 13.84 -3.33 2.31
C GLN A 41 14.29 -3.44 0.85
N TYR A 42 14.92 -2.38 0.31
CA TYR A 42 15.41 -2.37 -1.06
C TYR A 42 16.58 -3.33 -1.27
N LYS A 43 17.47 -3.45 -0.29
CA LYS A 43 18.54 -4.45 -0.28
C LYS A 43 17.95 -5.86 -0.34
N ARG A 44 16.95 -6.17 0.48
CA ARG A 44 16.25 -7.46 0.45
C ARG A 44 15.55 -7.72 -0.88
N ALA A 45 14.84 -6.73 -1.43
CA ALA A 45 14.22 -6.83 -2.75
C ALA A 45 15.25 -7.25 -3.82
N LYS A 46 16.42 -6.60 -3.85
CA LYS A 46 17.49 -6.95 -4.80
C LYS A 46 18.01 -8.39 -4.61
N LEU A 47 18.13 -8.85 -3.38
CA LEU A 47 18.61 -10.21 -3.09
C LEU A 47 17.58 -11.26 -3.57
N LEU A 48 16.30 -11.06 -3.28
CA LEU A 48 15.22 -11.93 -3.73
C LEU A 48 15.07 -11.92 -5.26
N ALA A 49 15.11 -10.74 -5.89
CA ALA A 49 15.07 -10.62 -7.34
C ALA A 49 16.27 -11.32 -8.02
N ALA A 50 17.42 -11.39 -7.35
CA ALA A 50 18.59 -12.13 -7.82
C ALA A 50 18.50 -13.64 -7.59
N GLY A 51 17.35 -14.16 -7.16
CA GLY A 51 17.14 -15.60 -6.92
C GLY A 51 17.91 -16.14 -5.72
N LYS A 52 18.34 -15.28 -4.79
CA LYS A 52 18.92 -15.77 -3.53
C LYS A 52 17.83 -16.41 -2.70
N ALA A 53 18.10 -17.62 -2.20
CA ALA A 53 17.21 -18.39 -1.34
C ALA A 53 17.07 -17.72 0.05
N LEU A 54 16.31 -16.62 0.09
CA LEU A 54 15.85 -15.98 1.31
C LEU A 54 14.38 -16.34 1.49
N ASP A 55 14.02 -16.75 2.70
CA ASP A 55 12.61 -16.82 3.06
C ASP A 55 12.03 -15.39 3.12
N TRP A 56 10.76 -15.28 2.74
CA TRP A 56 10.01 -14.04 2.88
C TRP A 56 9.91 -13.69 4.35
N SER A 57 10.42 -12.51 4.72
CA SER A 57 10.25 -12.01 6.09
C SER A 57 8.85 -11.45 6.30
N TYR A 58 8.52 -11.20 7.56
CA TYR A 58 7.31 -10.47 7.90
C TYR A 58 7.29 -9.10 7.21
N GLU A 59 8.39 -8.36 7.26
CA GLU A 59 8.53 -7.06 6.60
C GLU A 59 8.35 -7.15 5.08
N ASP A 60 8.90 -8.18 4.43
CA ASP A 60 8.76 -8.39 2.99
C ASP A 60 7.29 -8.51 2.54
N VAL A 61 6.51 -9.32 3.27
CA VAL A 61 5.07 -9.50 2.99
C VAL A 61 4.32 -8.17 3.10
N HIS A 62 4.77 -7.27 3.97
CA HIS A 62 4.09 -6.01 4.26
C HIS A 62 4.57 -4.82 3.44
N PHE A 63 5.84 -4.81 3.03
CA PHE A 63 6.50 -3.66 2.40
C PHE A 63 6.93 -3.92 0.96
N PHE A 64 6.81 -5.13 0.42
CA PHE A 64 7.06 -5.31 -1.01
C PHE A 64 5.95 -4.74 -1.90
N PRO A 65 6.30 -4.33 -3.13
CA PRO A 65 5.36 -3.87 -4.13
C PRO A 65 4.19 -4.83 -4.32
N GLN A 66 3.00 -4.30 -4.59
CA GLN A 66 1.81 -5.12 -4.83
C GLN A 66 2.01 -6.07 -6.00
N ASN A 67 2.79 -5.67 -7.01
CA ASN A 67 3.09 -6.52 -8.16
C ASN A 67 4.00 -7.73 -7.86
N TRP A 68 4.53 -7.86 -6.65
CA TRP A 68 5.33 -9.02 -6.22
C TRP A 68 4.48 -10.10 -5.54
N HIS A 69 3.20 -9.84 -5.28
CA HIS A 69 2.31 -10.77 -4.59
C HIS A 69 1.40 -11.51 -5.57
N CYS A 70 0.87 -12.66 -5.13
CA CYS A 70 -0.19 -13.41 -5.82
C CYS A 70 0.12 -13.80 -7.27
N GLU A 71 1.40 -13.94 -7.65
CA GLU A 71 1.82 -14.18 -9.04
C GLU A 71 1.19 -13.17 -10.02
N LEU A 72 1.07 -11.90 -9.57
CA LEU A 72 0.30 -10.89 -10.29
C LEU A 72 0.71 -10.80 -11.77
N HIS A 73 2.00 -10.94 -12.09
CA HIS A 73 2.48 -10.96 -13.47
C HIS A 73 1.73 -11.99 -14.35
N SER A 74 1.57 -13.22 -13.87
CA SER A 74 0.97 -14.33 -14.64
C SER A 74 -0.54 -14.17 -14.81
N TYR A 75 -1.19 -13.48 -13.88
CA TYR A 75 -2.64 -13.37 -13.82
C TYR A 75 -3.17 -11.94 -14.02
N PHE A 76 -2.30 -10.97 -14.34
CA PHE A 76 -2.66 -9.55 -14.37
C PHE A 76 -3.89 -9.26 -15.22
N HIS A 77 -4.02 -9.93 -16.37
CA HIS A 77 -5.14 -9.77 -17.30
C HIS A 77 -6.50 -10.24 -16.74
N TYR A 78 -6.51 -11.03 -15.67
CA TYR A 78 -7.74 -11.43 -14.97
C TYR A 78 -8.20 -10.40 -13.92
N TYR A 79 -7.34 -9.44 -13.55
CA TYR A 79 -7.68 -8.47 -12.50
C TYR A 79 -8.45 -7.28 -13.06
N LYS A 80 -9.49 -6.87 -12.34
CA LYS A 80 -10.04 -5.52 -12.43
C LYS A 80 -9.37 -4.65 -11.36
N ILE A 81 -8.57 -3.67 -11.80
CA ILE A 81 -7.91 -2.73 -10.89
C ILE A 81 -8.88 -1.61 -10.52
N ILE A 82 -9.21 -1.51 -9.24
CA ILE A 82 -10.02 -0.42 -8.65
C ILE A 82 -9.11 0.40 -7.75
N LYS A 83 -9.05 1.71 -7.98
CA LYS A 83 -8.17 2.60 -7.20
C LYS A 83 -8.87 3.01 -5.90
N TYR A 84 -8.30 2.63 -4.77
CA TYR A 84 -8.83 2.99 -3.46
C TYR A 84 -8.98 4.51 -3.29
N ARG A 85 -10.07 4.93 -2.64
CA ARG A 85 -10.44 6.30 -2.32
C ARG A 85 -10.92 6.36 -0.87
N THR A 86 -10.57 7.44 -0.18
CA THR A 86 -11.10 7.70 1.16
C THR A 86 -12.49 8.34 1.05
N LYS A 87 -13.34 8.22 2.07
CA LYS A 87 -14.69 8.82 2.09
C LYS A 87 -14.72 10.34 1.85
N THR A 88 -13.62 11.01 2.17
CA THR A 88 -13.43 12.46 1.96
C THR A 88 -13.01 12.81 0.54
N ASP A 89 -12.70 11.83 -0.31
CA ASP A 89 -12.31 12.02 -1.70
C ASP A 89 -13.56 12.09 -2.59
N ASN A 90 -13.61 13.06 -3.50
CA ASN A 90 -14.75 13.26 -4.41
C ASN A 90 -14.94 12.10 -5.40
N ALA A 91 -13.89 11.30 -5.65
CA ALA A 91 -13.96 10.10 -6.47
C ALA A 91 -14.43 8.85 -5.70
N TYR A 92 -14.73 8.96 -4.40
CA TYR A 92 -15.17 7.84 -3.58
C TYR A 92 -16.46 7.16 -4.09
N PRO A 93 -17.53 7.88 -4.46
CA PRO A 93 -18.74 7.25 -5.00
C PRO A 93 -18.45 6.44 -6.27
N LYS A 94 -17.60 6.98 -7.16
CA LYS A 94 -17.18 6.29 -8.39
C LYS A 94 -16.45 4.98 -8.09
N MET A 95 -15.57 4.95 -7.09
CA MET A 95 -14.90 3.72 -6.67
C MET A 95 -15.92 2.67 -6.18
N LEU A 96 -16.96 3.10 -5.46
CA LEU A 96 -18.02 2.20 -5.00
C LEU A 96 -18.85 1.64 -6.16
N ASP A 97 -19.13 2.47 -7.17
CA ASP A 97 -19.79 2.01 -8.40
C ASP A 97 -18.93 0.96 -9.13
N GLU A 98 -17.62 1.20 -9.25
CA GLU A 98 -16.68 0.22 -9.85
C GLU A 98 -16.68 -1.12 -9.09
N ILE A 99 -16.74 -1.10 -7.75
CA ILE A 99 -16.83 -2.31 -6.92
C ILE A 99 -18.16 -3.03 -7.19
N LYS A 100 -19.27 -2.29 -7.19
CA LYS A 100 -20.60 -2.84 -7.45
C LYS A 100 -20.68 -3.51 -8.82
N ASP A 101 -20.12 -2.87 -9.86
CA ASP A 101 -20.09 -3.40 -11.22
C ASP A 101 -19.32 -4.72 -11.30
N VAL A 102 -18.22 -4.86 -10.57
CA VAL A 102 -17.47 -6.13 -10.45
C VAL A 102 -18.33 -7.21 -9.82
N LEU A 103 -19.03 -6.90 -8.72
CA LEU A 103 -19.89 -7.88 -8.04
C LEU A 103 -21.07 -8.34 -8.93
N ILE A 104 -21.69 -7.40 -9.65
CA ILE A 104 -22.74 -7.72 -10.62
C ILE A 104 -22.19 -8.61 -11.73
N SER A 105 -21.04 -8.27 -12.29
CA SER A 105 -20.40 -9.04 -13.36
C SER A 105 -19.97 -10.44 -12.92
N ALA A 106 -19.66 -10.61 -11.63
CA ALA A 106 -19.40 -11.89 -10.99
C ALA A 106 -20.68 -12.66 -10.58
N ASN A 107 -21.86 -12.17 -10.95
CA ASN A 107 -23.17 -12.76 -10.68
C ASN A 107 -23.43 -12.96 -9.17
N VAL A 108 -22.93 -12.04 -8.34
CA VAL A 108 -23.19 -12.04 -6.89
C VAL A 108 -24.67 -11.71 -6.64
N PRO A 109 -25.37 -12.43 -5.74
CA PRO A 109 -26.77 -12.16 -5.45
C PRO A 109 -27.03 -10.71 -4.99
N ASN A 110 -28.12 -10.10 -5.47
CA ASN A 110 -28.47 -8.70 -5.19
C ASN A 110 -28.57 -8.36 -3.71
N ASN A 111 -29.05 -9.29 -2.87
CA ASN A 111 -29.10 -9.11 -1.42
C ASN A 111 -27.69 -9.03 -0.80
N THR A 112 -26.75 -9.87 -1.26
CA THR A 112 -25.34 -9.82 -0.84
C THR A 112 -24.67 -8.54 -1.32
N ILE A 113 -24.90 -8.13 -2.57
CA ILE A 113 -24.40 -6.84 -3.09
C ILE A 113 -24.91 -5.71 -2.21
N LYS A 114 -26.21 -5.68 -1.91
CA LYS A 114 -26.81 -4.66 -1.05
C LYS A 114 -26.10 -4.60 0.32
N SER A 115 -25.92 -5.75 0.99
CA SER A 115 -25.24 -5.79 2.29
C SER A 115 -23.82 -5.24 2.21
N ILE A 116 -23.04 -5.64 1.20
CA ILE A 116 -21.66 -5.15 0.99
C ILE A 116 -21.66 -3.63 0.77
N MET A 117 -22.54 -3.14 -0.10
CA MET A 117 -22.61 -1.71 -0.39
C MET A 117 -23.05 -0.92 0.85
N ASP A 118 -24.04 -1.38 1.60
CA ASP A 118 -24.50 -0.73 2.83
C ASP A 118 -23.37 -0.62 3.88
N GLU A 119 -22.50 -1.64 3.99
CA GLU A 119 -21.31 -1.59 4.86
C GLU A 119 -20.26 -0.59 4.36
N LEU A 120 -20.01 -0.54 3.06
CA LEU A 120 -19.05 0.39 2.47
C LEU A 120 -19.53 1.85 2.58
N TYR A 121 -20.81 2.11 2.29
CA TYR A 121 -21.44 3.42 2.44
C TYR A 121 -21.58 3.84 3.91
N GLY A 122 -21.90 2.89 4.80
CA GLY A 122 -22.21 3.14 6.20
C GLY A 122 -21.08 3.78 7.00
N SER A 123 -21.41 4.57 8.03
CA SER A 123 -20.46 5.27 8.90
C SER A 123 -19.53 4.36 9.71
N ASN A 124 -19.83 3.05 9.79
CA ASN A 124 -19.09 2.03 10.54
C ASN A 124 -17.87 1.46 9.82
N SER A 125 -17.43 2.06 8.70
CA SER A 125 -16.16 1.66 8.07
C SER A 125 -15.03 1.71 9.10
N THR A 126 -14.30 0.61 9.24
CA THR A 126 -13.14 0.52 10.13
C THR A 126 -12.20 1.67 9.79
N LYS A 127 -12.01 2.60 10.72
CA LYS A 127 -11.01 3.66 10.54
C LYS A 127 -9.67 2.93 10.37
N HIS A 128 -9.00 3.14 9.23
CA HIS A 128 -7.60 2.71 9.11
C HIS A 128 -6.85 3.28 10.32
N ALA A 129 -6.16 2.41 11.08
CA ALA A 129 -5.58 2.74 12.39
C ALA A 129 -4.73 4.02 12.37
N THR A 130 -4.13 4.35 11.22
CA THR A 130 -3.20 5.47 11.05
C THR A 130 -3.74 6.60 10.16
N LEU A 131 -5.01 6.55 9.75
CA LEU A 131 -5.60 7.58 8.88
C LEU A 131 -5.81 8.88 9.65
N GLY A 132 -5.05 9.92 9.25
CA GLY A 132 -5.13 11.25 9.84
C GLY A 132 -4.25 11.47 11.07
N THR A 133 -3.39 10.51 11.43
CA THR A 133 -2.52 10.68 12.60
C THR A 133 -1.39 11.69 12.36
N PRO A 134 -0.95 12.44 13.39
CA PRO A 134 0.20 13.34 13.32
C PRO A 134 1.47 12.64 12.83
N GLU A 135 1.68 11.39 13.23
CA GLU A 135 2.84 10.58 12.89
C GLU A 135 2.89 10.27 11.40
N ARG A 136 1.74 10.00 10.76
CA ARG A 136 1.64 9.81 9.31
C ARG A 136 2.06 11.06 8.57
N SER A 137 1.61 12.21 9.05
CA SER A 137 1.98 13.52 8.48
C SER A 137 3.47 13.80 8.67
N TYR A 138 4.05 13.43 9.82
CA TYR A 138 5.46 13.57 10.11
C TYR A 138 6.33 12.76 9.15
N TYR A 139 6.13 11.44 9.03
CA TYR A 139 6.94 10.61 8.15
C TYR A 139 6.72 10.93 6.66
N LYS A 140 5.53 11.40 6.29
CA LYS A 140 5.28 11.94 4.95
C LYS A 140 6.12 13.15 4.63
N LYS A 141 6.29 14.06 5.59
CA LYS A 141 7.18 15.21 5.43
C LYS A 141 8.63 14.76 5.36
N GLN A 142 9.06 13.85 6.23
CA GLN A 142 10.43 13.35 6.24
C GLN A 142 10.81 12.67 4.91
N LEU A 143 9.97 11.78 4.39
CA LEU A 143 10.28 11.13 3.12
C LEU A 143 10.36 12.12 1.95
N LYS A 144 9.46 13.11 1.92
CA LYS A 144 9.48 14.14 0.87
C LYS A 144 10.70 15.06 0.96
N ALA A 145 11.27 15.23 2.15
CA ALA A 145 12.46 16.05 2.37
C ALA A 145 13.76 15.27 2.08
N ASP A 146 13.75 13.94 2.22
CA ASP A 146 14.90 13.08 1.95
C ASP A 146 14.86 12.54 0.52
N LYS A 147 15.62 13.19 -0.37
CA LYS A 147 15.71 12.84 -1.80
C LYS A 147 16.21 11.40 -2.01
N SER A 148 17.16 10.94 -1.20
CA SER A 148 17.72 9.59 -1.27
C SER A 148 16.67 8.54 -0.88
N ALA A 149 15.94 8.78 0.21
CA ALA A 149 14.86 7.88 0.62
C ALA A 149 13.71 7.84 -0.41
N MET A 150 13.36 8.99 -1.00
CA MET A 150 12.35 9.04 -2.07
C MET A 150 12.81 8.26 -3.30
N GLU A 151 14.07 8.40 -3.72
CA GLU A 151 14.63 7.65 -4.85
C GLU A 151 14.58 6.14 -4.61
N ILE A 152 14.90 5.68 -3.40
CA ILE A 152 14.80 4.25 -3.03
C ILE A 152 13.35 3.78 -3.09
N LEU A 153 12.40 4.56 -2.56
CA LEU A 153 10.98 4.22 -2.63
C LEU A 153 10.49 4.13 -4.08
N VAL A 154 10.87 5.08 -4.94
CA VAL A 154 10.55 5.04 -6.37
C VAL A 154 11.15 3.81 -7.04
N LYS A 155 12.41 3.48 -6.76
CA LYS A 155 13.07 2.27 -7.29
C LYS A 155 12.37 0.99 -6.83
N LEU A 156 11.97 0.92 -5.56
CA LEU A 156 11.29 -0.25 -5.01
C LEU A 156 9.91 -0.44 -5.66
N TYR A 157 9.12 0.64 -5.81
CA TYR A 157 7.74 0.60 -6.30
C TYR A 157 7.55 0.99 -7.77
N TYR A 158 8.63 1.06 -8.56
CA TYR A 158 8.57 1.55 -9.94
C TYR A 158 7.49 0.84 -10.78
N PHE A 159 7.47 -0.48 -10.74
CA PHE A 159 6.49 -1.26 -11.49
C PHE A 159 5.05 -1.05 -11.01
N ASP A 160 4.81 -0.87 -9.71
CA ASP A 160 3.49 -0.51 -9.21
C ASP A 160 3.03 0.85 -9.76
N PHE A 161 3.93 1.85 -9.86
CA PHE A 161 3.58 3.14 -10.45
C PHE A 161 3.14 2.98 -11.91
N VAL A 162 3.90 2.21 -12.68
CA VAL A 162 3.65 1.98 -14.11
C VAL A 162 2.39 1.14 -14.32
N LEU A 163 2.30 -0.04 -13.70
CA LEU A 163 1.23 -1.01 -13.90
C LEU A 163 -0.14 -0.46 -13.50
N PHE A 164 -0.20 0.31 -12.41
CA PHE A 164 -1.46 0.84 -11.90
C PHE A 164 -1.72 2.29 -12.33
N GLY A 165 -0.84 2.87 -13.17
CA GLY A 165 -0.99 4.23 -13.69
C GLY A 165 -1.04 5.29 -12.59
N PHE A 166 -0.13 5.21 -11.62
CA PHE A 166 0.10 6.27 -10.64
C PHE A 166 1.22 7.20 -11.14
N PRO A 167 1.12 8.51 -10.84
CA PRO A 167 2.22 9.41 -11.16
C PRO A 167 3.46 9.04 -10.34
N ILE A 168 4.61 8.98 -11.00
CA ILE A 168 5.90 8.87 -10.34
C ILE A 168 6.16 10.20 -9.60
N PRO A 169 6.53 10.18 -8.31
CA PRO A 169 6.90 11.38 -7.58
C PRO A 169 8.12 12.10 -8.18
N ASP A 170 8.08 13.43 -8.24
CA ASP A 170 9.25 14.26 -8.52
C ASP A 170 10.18 14.28 -7.29
N PHE A 171 11.50 14.32 -7.52
CA PHE A 171 12.53 14.37 -6.46
C PHE A 171 13.69 15.30 -6.82
#